data_AF-A0A370HQY7-F1
#
_entry.id   AF-A0A370HQY7-F1
#
_cell.length_a   1.000
_cell.length_b   1.000
_cell.length_c   1.000
_cell.angle_alpha   90.00
_cell.angle_beta   90.00
_cell.angle_gamma   90.00
#
_symmetry.space_group_name_H-M   'P 1'
#
loop_
_entity.id
_entity.type
_entity.pdbx_description
1 polymer ?
#
loop_
_entity_poly.entity_id
_entity_poly.type
_entity_poly.pdbx_seq_one_letter_code
_entity_poly.pdbx_strand_id
1 'polypeptide(L)'
;MRELSVILQLESHSRFTDLSAVIKERQLRQELSSLEERLSLLDRQLADALHRIHHSRSADLIEKAEQDEKAYLAQLDRLMTRMRAIEGQLLQIDKGATRH
;
A
#
# COMPACT_ATOMS: atom_id res chain seq x y z
N MET A 1 33.59 -8.04 34.64
CA MET A 1 33.95 -8.19 33.20
C MET A 1 32.82 -8.82 32.36
N ARG A 2 32.04 -9.82 32.86
CA ARG A 2 30.95 -10.43 32.06
C ARG A 2 29.70 -9.54 31.86
N GLU A 3 29.38 -8.67 32.81
CA GLU A 3 28.15 -7.84 32.74
C GLU A 3 28.23 -6.70 31.71
N LEU A 4 29.41 -6.10 31.52
CA LEU A 4 29.63 -5.05 30.49
C LEU A 4 29.47 -5.59 29.06
N SER A 5 29.83 -6.86 28.81
CA SER A 5 29.63 -7.53 27.53
C SER A 5 28.15 -7.71 27.19
N VAL A 6 27.34 -8.08 28.17
CA VAL A 6 25.90 -8.34 27.99
C VAL A 6 25.15 -7.04 27.73
N ILE A 7 25.48 -5.96 28.45
CA ILE A 7 24.87 -4.64 28.24
C ILE A 7 25.20 -4.10 26.84
N LEU A 8 26.47 -4.18 26.41
CA LEU A 8 26.87 -3.77 25.06
C LEU A 8 26.19 -4.60 23.96
N GLN A 9 26.01 -5.91 24.17
CA GLN A 9 25.26 -6.76 23.23
C GLN A 9 23.77 -6.37 23.18
N LEU A 10 23.12 -6.09 24.31
CA LEU A 10 21.72 -5.67 24.35
C LEU A 10 21.50 -4.31 23.69
N GLU A 11 22.39 -3.33 23.93
CA GLU A 11 22.33 -2.03 23.26
C GLU A 11 22.54 -2.14 21.74
N SER A 12 23.45 -3.02 21.31
CA SER A 12 23.71 -3.26 19.89
C SER A 12 22.49 -3.88 19.19
N HIS A 13 21.81 -4.82 19.86
CA HIS A 13 20.59 -5.44 19.34
C HIS A 13 19.44 -4.43 19.29
N SER A 14 19.26 -3.60 20.32
CA SER A 14 18.22 -2.56 20.36
C SER A 14 18.37 -1.55 19.23
N ARG A 15 19.59 -1.03 19.00
CA ARG A 15 19.86 -0.08 17.90
C ARG A 15 19.64 -0.71 16.52
N PHE A 16 19.93 -2.00 16.38
CA PHE A 16 19.71 -2.72 15.12
C PHE A 16 18.22 -2.93 14.83
N THR A 17 17.42 -3.26 15.85
CA THR A 17 15.96 -3.37 15.71
C THR A 17 15.30 -2.04 15.36
N ASP A 18 15.74 -0.94 15.96
CA ASP A 18 15.23 0.39 15.66
C ASP A 18 15.56 0.83 14.23
N LEU A 19 16.80 0.61 13.78
CA LEU A 19 17.19 0.94 12.41
C LEU A 19 16.41 0.10 11.38
N SER A 20 16.20 -1.19 11.65
CA SER A 20 15.40 -2.07 10.79
C SER A 20 13.94 -1.61 10.71
N ALA A 21 13.35 -1.16 11.82
CA ALA A 21 12.00 -0.64 11.86
C ALA A 21 11.85 0.63 11.01
N VAL A 22 12.78 1.58 11.15
CA VAL A 22 12.80 2.83 10.37
C VAL A 22 12.95 2.59 8.87
N ILE A 23 13.84 1.66 8.47
CA ILE A 23 13.99 1.29 7.06
C ILE A 23 12.70 0.68 6.52
N LYS A 24 12.08 -0.24 7.28
CA LYS A 24 10.84 -0.89 6.89
C LYS A 24 9.69 0.11 6.78
N GLU A 25 9.57 1.04 7.72
CA GLU A 25 8.58 2.11 7.70
C GLU A 25 8.71 2.96 6.43
N ARG A 26 9.94 3.40 6.10
CA ARG A 26 10.20 4.18 4.90
C ARG A 26 9.81 3.44 3.62
N GLN A 27 10.13 2.15 3.54
CA GLN A 27 9.74 1.30 2.41
C GLN A 27 8.22 1.19 2.28
N LEU A 28 7.52 0.97 3.39
CA LEU A 28 6.06 0.87 3.41
C LEU A 28 5.38 2.18 3.01
N ARG A 29 5.90 3.34 3.47
CA ARG A 29 5.39 4.66 3.06
C ARG A 29 5.63 4.94 1.57
N GLN A 30 6.79 4.56 1.04
CA GLN A 30 7.07 4.67 -0.40
C GLN A 30 6.13 3.79 -1.24
N GLU A 31 5.88 2.57 -0.77
CA GLU A 31 4.95 1.65 -1.41
C GLU A 31 3.51 2.22 -1.38
N LEU A 32 3.07 2.76 -0.23
CA LEU A 32 1.75 3.38 -0.09
C LEU A 32 1.57 4.54 -1.06
N SER A 33 2.55 5.43 -1.16
CA SER A 33 2.54 6.55 -2.12
C SER A 33 2.42 6.06 -3.57
N SER A 34 3.11 4.97 -3.93
CA SER A 34 3.02 4.39 -5.27
C SER A 34 1.63 3.78 -5.53
N LEU A 35 0.98 3.22 -4.50
CA LEU A 35 -0.38 2.70 -4.60
C LEU A 35 -1.42 3.82 -4.73
N GLU A 36 -1.23 4.96 -4.06
CA GLU A 36 -2.09 6.14 -4.20
C GLU A 36 -2.04 6.73 -5.63
N GLU A 37 -0.85 6.79 -6.24
CA GLU A 37 -0.71 7.17 -7.64
C GLU A 37 -1.47 6.21 -8.56
N ARG A 38 -1.39 4.90 -8.29
CA ARG A 38 -2.11 3.89 -9.07
C ARG A 38 -3.63 3.98 -8.86
N LEU A 39 -4.10 4.30 -7.66
CA LEU A 39 -5.51 4.55 -7.36
C LEU A 39 -6.04 5.71 -8.20
N SER A 40 -5.34 6.85 -8.21
CA SER A 40 -5.72 8.01 -9.03
C SER A 40 -5.80 7.70 -10.53
N LEU A 41 -4.95 6.82 -11.03
CA LEU A 41 -5.02 6.36 -12.42
C LEU A 41 -6.24 5.47 -12.66
N LEU A 42 -6.49 4.50 -11.78
CA LEU A 42 -7.65 3.59 -11.90
C LEU A 42 -8.97 4.36 -11.81
N ASP A 43 -9.07 5.37 -10.94
CA ASP A 43 -10.27 6.21 -10.82
C ASP A 43 -10.58 6.94 -12.13
N ARG A 44 -9.54 7.49 -12.79
CA ARG A 44 -9.69 8.13 -14.10
C ARG A 44 -10.10 7.14 -15.19
N GLN A 45 -9.51 5.94 -15.18
CA GLN A 45 -9.84 4.89 -16.14
C GLN A 45 -11.27 4.37 -15.97
N LEU A 46 -11.71 4.22 -14.71
CA LEU A 46 -13.07 3.84 -14.39
C LEU A 46 -14.07 4.92 -14.83
N ALA A 47 -13.79 6.19 -14.54
CA ALA A 47 -14.64 7.30 -14.98
C ALA A 47 -14.78 7.34 -16.51
N ASP A 48 -13.70 7.10 -17.25
CA ASP A 48 -13.74 7.01 -18.71
C ASP A 48 -14.54 5.80 -19.22
N ALA A 49 -14.38 4.62 -18.60
CA ALA A 49 -15.18 3.44 -18.92
C ALA A 49 -16.69 3.71 -18.71
N LEU A 50 -17.07 4.27 -17.56
CA LEU A 50 -18.45 4.65 -17.26
C LEU A 50 -18.99 5.68 -18.25
N HIS A 51 -18.19 6.70 -18.59
CA HIS A 51 -18.58 7.68 -19.60
C HIS A 51 -18.85 7.03 -20.96
N ARG A 52 -18.00 6.10 -21.40
CA ARG A 52 -18.17 5.34 -22.66
C ARG A 52 -19.42 4.45 -22.64
N ILE A 53 -19.71 3.78 -21.53
CA ILE A 53 -20.94 2.98 -21.35
C ILE A 53 -22.18 3.86 -21.55
N HIS A 54 -22.22 5.04 -20.91
CA HIS A 54 -23.40 5.90 -20.94
C HIS A 54 -23.62 6.65 -22.26
N HIS A 55 -22.56 6.95 -23.02
CA HIS A 55 -22.64 7.86 -24.17
C HIS A 55 -22.32 7.22 -25.52
N SER A 56 -21.82 5.99 -25.55
CA SER A 56 -21.59 5.27 -26.80
C SER A 56 -22.91 4.86 -27.46
N ARG A 57 -22.93 4.85 -28.79
CA ARG A 57 -24.04 4.31 -29.61
C ARG A 57 -23.72 2.95 -30.24
N SER A 58 -22.49 2.47 -30.06
CA SER A 58 -22.04 1.17 -30.58
C SER A 58 -22.10 0.14 -29.46
N ALA A 59 -22.83 -0.94 -29.70
CA ALA A 59 -22.97 -2.06 -28.76
C ALA A 59 -21.61 -2.69 -28.43
N ASP A 60 -20.77 -2.92 -29.43
CA ASP A 60 -19.42 -3.49 -29.24
C ASP A 60 -18.53 -2.60 -28.35
N LEU A 61 -18.64 -1.27 -28.52
CA LEU A 61 -17.90 -0.32 -27.69
C LEU A 61 -18.43 -0.26 -26.25
N ILE A 62 -19.74 -0.44 -26.05
CA ILE A 62 -20.35 -0.53 -24.72
C ILE A 62 -19.88 -1.80 -24.03
N GLU A 63 -19.97 -2.96 -24.69
CA GLU A 63 -19.55 -4.25 -24.13
C GLU A 63 -18.07 -4.21 -23.71
N LYS A 64 -17.21 -3.64 -24.55
CA LYS A 64 -15.80 -3.46 -24.19
C LYS A 64 -15.62 -2.55 -22.98
N ALA A 65 -16.39 -1.45 -22.88
CA ALA A 65 -16.30 -0.54 -21.76
C ALA A 65 -16.81 -1.17 -20.44
N GLU A 66 -17.82 -2.05 -20.49
CA GLU A 66 -18.27 -2.84 -19.33
C GLU A 66 -17.22 -3.88 -18.90
N GLN A 67 -16.50 -4.49 -19.84
CA GLN A 67 -15.39 -5.38 -19.52
C GLN A 67 -14.23 -4.62 -18.87
N ASP A 68 -13.89 -3.44 -19.41
CA ASP A 68 -12.90 -2.53 -18.84
C ASP A 68 -13.31 -2.13 -17.40
N GLU A 69 -14.56 -1.72 -17.18
CA GLU A 69 -15.10 -1.37 -15.86
C GLU A 69 -14.90 -2.50 -14.84
N LYS A 70 -15.33 -3.72 -15.17
CA LYS A 70 -15.16 -4.90 -14.32
C LYS A 70 -13.69 -5.15 -14.00
N ALA A 71 -12.81 -5.01 -14.99
CA ALA A 71 -11.38 -5.18 -14.80
C ALA A 71 -10.76 -4.10 -13.91
N TYR A 72 -11.21 -2.85 -14.00
CA TYR A 72 -10.73 -1.75 -13.14
C TYR A 72 -11.23 -1.91 -11.70
N LEU A 73 -12.50 -2.28 -11.50
CA LEU A 73 -13.04 -2.56 -10.16
C LEU A 73 -12.29 -3.70 -9.47
N ALA A 74 -12.01 -4.80 -10.18
CA ALA A 74 -11.22 -5.90 -9.63
C ALA A 74 -9.78 -5.49 -9.27
N GLN A 75 -9.19 -4.54 -10.01
CA GLN A 75 -7.88 -3.98 -9.67
C GLN A 75 -7.95 -3.07 -8.45
N LEU A 76 -9.00 -2.23 -8.33
CA LEU A 76 -9.24 -1.38 -7.17
C LEU A 76 -9.37 -2.21 -5.90
N ASP A 77 -10.13 -3.31 -5.92
CA ASP A 77 -10.28 -4.19 -4.75
C ASP A 77 -8.95 -4.77 -4.25
N ARG A 78 -8.09 -5.20 -5.19
CA ARG A 78 -6.75 -5.71 -4.87
C ARG A 78 -5.86 -4.61 -4.32
N LEU A 79 -5.91 -3.43 -4.91
CA LEU A 79 -5.15 -2.27 -4.48
C LEU A 79 -5.55 -1.84 -3.06
N MET A 80 -6.86 -1.75 -2.78
CA MET A 80 -7.37 -1.40 -1.45
C MET A 80 -7.00 -2.43 -0.39
N THR A 81 -7.05 -3.72 -0.73
CA THR A 81 -6.55 -4.80 0.14
C THR A 81 -5.07 -4.61 0.47
N ARG A 82 -4.25 -4.26 -0.53
CA ARG A 82 -2.81 -4.04 -0.33
C ARG A 82 -2.53 -2.81 0.53
N MET A 83 -3.20 -1.69 0.26
CA MET A 83 -3.07 -0.46 1.04
C MET A 83 -3.40 -0.72 2.52
N ARG A 84 -4.54 -1.37 2.81
CA ARG A 84 -4.92 -1.73 4.19
C ARG A 84 -3.89 -2.62 4.89
N ALA A 85 -3.29 -3.56 4.17
CA ALA A 85 -2.24 -4.41 4.73
C ALA A 85 -0.97 -3.62 5.10
N ILE A 86 -0.61 -2.63 4.29
CA ILE A 86 0.53 -1.73 4.55
C ILE A 86 0.22 -0.80 5.72
N GLU A 87 -0.95 -0.17 5.74
CA GLU A 87 -1.42 0.66 6.85
C GLU A 87 -1.41 -0.11 8.17
N GLY A 88 -1.85 -1.37 8.15
CA GLY A 88 -1.79 -2.27 9.31
C GLY A 88 -0.36 -2.52 9.80
N GLN A 89 0.60 -2.70 8.88
CA GLN A 89 2.02 -2.86 9.24
C GLN A 89 2.62 -1.57 9.81
N LEU A 90 2.30 -0.41 9.22
CA LEU A 90 2.74 0.89 9.73
C LEU A 90 2.21 1.13 11.16
N LEU A 91 0.93 0.83 11.41
CA LEU A 91 0.34 0.95 12.75
C LEU A 91 1.02 0.02 13.78
N GLN A 92 1.50 -1.16 13.36
CA GLN A 92 2.27 -2.05 14.24
C GLN A 92 3.64 -1.49 14.58
N ILE A 93 4.32 -0.84 13.62
CA ILE A 93 5.60 -0.17 13.84
C ILE A 93 5.43 0.99 14.84
N ASP A 94 4.42 1.84 14.65
CA ASP A 94 4.12 2.98 15.54
C ASP A 94 3.82 2.53 16.99
N LYS A 95 3.08 1.41 17.14
CA LYS A 95 2.80 0.80 18.46
C LYS A 95 4.04 0.17 19.09
N GLY A 96 4.97 -0.34 18.29
CA GLY A 96 6.27 -0.81 18.77
C GLY A 96 7.11 0.34 19.30
N ALA A 97 7.17 1.44 18.56
CA ALA A 97 7.95 2.63 18.91
C ALA A 97 7.46 3.33 20.20
N THR A 98 6.17 3.23 20.53
CA THR A 98 5.57 3.85 21.73
C THR A 98 5.62 2.96 22.98
N ARG A 99 6.08 1.72 22.87
CA ARG A 99 6.22 0.77 24.00
C ARG A 99 7.67 0.63 24.51
N HIS A 100 8.60 1.37 23.92
CA HIS A 100 10.01 1.47 24.33
C HIS A 100 10.26 2.81 25.01
#